data_AF-A0AAW2CLR4-F1
#
_entry.id   AF-A0AAW2CLR4-F1
#
_cell.length_a   1.000
_cell.length_b   1.000
_cell.length_c   1.000
_cell.angle_alpha   90.00
_cell.angle_beta   90.00
_cell.angle_gamma   90.00
#
_symmetry.space_group_name_H-M   'P 1'
#
loop_
_entity.id
_entity.type
_entity.pdbx_description
1 polymer ?
#
loop_
_entity_poly.entity_id
_entity_poly.type
_entity_poly.pdbx_seq_one_letter_code
_entity_poly.pdbx_strand_id
1 'polypeptide(L)'
;MPPLGISSKGRARYVADVVEKALLLPGDMADLRSIRKHEVFLSLKRDLALAIQSAHRAEEIVNNSHRLMKDEEARRIVVVEAFKVAERKIQELTTKLTKVEREKKSAEVAMNGVEKQVEAQCKQLCQSKEKLATTKEQIKFLKKKLEEAEEVMNKTEKNGYEVGVAGTEEALRVEVSEVCRHYCLQVWNEGLNQARIEASSTLRKAENVYYSPAIRASSSSSSKDNIASKEVDANKDSPAKAPFASDSPSKGAG
;
A
#
# COMPACT_ATOMS: atom_id res chain seq x y z
N MET A 1 -41.39 -29.14 -61.22
CA MET A 1 -42.30 -30.28 -61.49
C MET A 1 -43.44 -29.81 -62.40
N PRO A 2 -43.95 -30.68 -63.29
CA PRO A 2 -44.72 -30.36 -64.51
C PRO A 2 -46.21 -30.02 -64.23
N PRO A 3 -46.98 -29.52 -65.22
CA PRO A 3 -48.42 -29.31 -65.06
C PRO A 3 -49.14 -30.64 -65.28
N LEU A 4 -49.74 -31.20 -64.23
CA LEU A 4 -50.60 -32.38 -64.34
C LEU A 4 -52.05 -31.91 -64.50
N GLY A 5 -52.54 -31.95 -65.74
CA GLY A 5 -53.97 -31.91 -66.03
C GLY A 5 -54.63 -33.16 -65.48
N ILE A 6 -55.34 -33.03 -64.35
CA ILE A 6 -56.08 -34.14 -63.74
C ILE A 6 -57.46 -34.23 -64.40
N SER A 7 -57.59 -35.22 -65.29
CA SER A 7 -58.84 -35.67 -65.91
C SER A 7 -59.96 -35.83 -64.89
N SER A 8 -61.03 -35.08 -65.06
CA SER A 8 -62.27 -35.10 -64.25
C SER A 8 -63.08 -36.40 -64.40
N LYS A 9 -62.74 -37.25 -65.38
CA LYS A 9 -63.49 -38.47 -65.74
C LYS A 9 -63.30 -39.62 -64.73
N GLY A 10 -62.16 -39.66 -64.03
CA GLY A 10 -61.87 -40.71 -63.04
C GLY A 10 -62.55 -40.50 -61.69
N ARG A 11 -62.69 -39.23 -61.25
CA ARG A 11 -63.37 -38.88 -59.99
C ARG A 11 -64.87 -39.13 -60.06
N ALA A 12 -65.51 -38.83 -61.18
CA ALA A 12 -66.94 -39.08 -61.39
C ALA A 12 -67.26 -40.59 -61.37
N ARG A 13 -66.39 -41.44 -61.93
CA ARG A 13 -66.60 -42.89 -61.94
C ARG A 13 -66.38 -43.52 -60.56
N TYR A 14 -65.41 -43.04 -59.78
CA TYR A 14 -65.23 -43.48 -58.39
C TYR A 14 -66.39 -43.07 -57.49
N VAL A 15 -66.89 -41.83 -57.65
CA VAL A 15 -68.10 -41.37 -56.93
C VAL A 15 -69.32 -42.17 -57.37
N ALA A 16 -69.48 -42.48 -58.66
CA ALA A 16 -70.57 -43.31 -59.16
C ALA A 16 -70.51 -44.75 -58.60
N ASP A 17 -69.34 -45.39 -58.60
CA ASP A 17 -69.17 -46.76 -58.10
C ASP A 17 -69.38 -46.87 -56.58
N VAL A 18 -68.98 -45.84 -55.82
CA VAL A 18 -69.23 -45.74 -54.37
C VAL A 18 -70.70 -45.49 -54.07
N VAL A 19 -71.37 -44.64 -54.86
CA VAL A 19 -72.82 -44.38 -54.74
C VAL A 19 -73.64 -45.60 -55.18
N GLU A 20 -73.20 -46.33 -56.19
CA GLU A 20 -73.83 -47.55 -56.71
C GLU A 20 -73.70 -48.72 -55.72
N LYS A 21 -72.59 -48.85 -54.99
CA LYS A 21 -72.49 -49.81 -53.88
C LYS A 21 -73.31 -49.43 -52.65
N ALA A 22 -73.67 -48.17 -52.50
CA ALA A 22 -74.50 -47.69 -51.39
C ALA A 22 -76.01 -47.85 -51.66
N LEU A 23 -76.41 -48.10 -52.92
CA LEU A 23 -77.80 -48.20 -53.36
C LEU A 23 -78.05 -49.62 -53.91
N LEU A 24 -78.96 -50.37 -53.28
CA LEU A 24 -79.28 -51.77 -53.63
C LEU A 24 -79.48 -51.97 -55.15
N LEU A 25 -78.80 -52.96 -55.74
CA LEU A 25 -78.83 -53.21 -57.18
C LEU A 25 -80.17 -53.84 -57.63
N PRO A 26 -80.56 -53.73 -58.92
CA PRO A 26 -81.78 -54.35 -59.45
C PRO A 26 -81.85 -55.88 -59.31
N GLY A 27 -80.70 -56.56 -59.21
CA GLY A 27 -80.61 -58.01 -58.93
C GLY A 27 -81.01 -58.34 -57.49
N ASP A 28 -80.53 -57.55 -56.51
CA ASP A 28 -80.89 -57.69 -55.10
C ASP A 28 -82.40 -57.50 -54.88
N MET A 29 -83.02 -56.62 -55.68
CA MET A 29 -84.46 -56.37 -55.67
C MET A 29 -85.30 -57.58 -56.12
N ALA A 30 -84.75 -58.48 -56.94
CA ALA A 30 -85.42 -59.72 -57.34
C ALA A 30 -85.39 -60.76 -56.21
N ASP A 31 -84.26 -60.89 -55.50
CA ASP A 31 -84.11 -61.75 -54.34
C ASP A 31 -84.99 -61.29 -53.16
N LEU A 32 -85.07 -59.97 -52.92
CA LEU A 32 -85.99 -59.33 -51.97
C LEU A 32 -87.47 -59.63 -52.24
N ARG A 33 -87.84 -59.90 -53.51
CA ARG A 33 -89.20 -60.26 -53.92
C ARG A 33 -89.56 -61.72 -53.57
N SER A 34 -88.55 -62.58 -53.41
CA SER A 34 -88.69 -63.99 -53.00
C SER A 34 -88.79 -64.17 -51.49
N ILE A 35 -88.31 -63.18 -50.71
CA ILE A 35 -88.31 -63.19 -49.25
C ILE A 35 -89.67 -62.72 -48.69
N ARG A 36 -90.11 -63.30 -47.58
CA ARG A 36 -91.35 -62.90 -46.89
C ARG A 36 -91.25 -61.43 -46.43
N LYS A 37 -92.13 -60.55 -46.93
CA LYS A 37 -92.19 -59.10 -46.61
C LYS A 37 -92.06 -58.75 -45.12
N HIS A 38 -92.58 -59.61 -44.24
CA HIS A 38 -92.53 -59.42 -42.79
C HIS A 38 -91.11 -59.52 -42.21
N GLU A 39 -90.27 -60.39 -42.77
CA GLU A 39 -88.91 -60.64 -42.29
C GLU A 39 -87.97 -59.46 -42.59
N VAL A 40 -88.10 -58.89 -43.79
CA VAL A 40 -87.39 -57.67 -44.23
C VAL A 40 -87.80 -56.46 -43.37
N PHE A 41 -89.08 -56.34 -43.02
CA PHE A 41 -89.55 -55.27 -42.14
C PHE A 41 -88.95 -55.38 -40.73
N LEU A 42 -88.88 -56.59 -40.18
CA LEU A 42 -88.32 -56.82 -38.85
C LEU A 42 -86.80 -56.61 -38.81
N SER A 43 -86.06 -57.04 -39.84
CA SER A 43 -84.62 -56.77 -39.93
C SER A 43 -84.34 -55.27 -40.01
N LEU A 44 -85.05 -54.55 -40.90
CA LEU A 44 -84.91 -53.10 -41.03
C LEU A 44 -85.22 -52.35 -39.73
N LYS A 45 -86.23 -52.79 -38.97
CA LYS A 45 -86.54 -52.19 -37.66
C LYS A 45 -85.40 -52.39 -36.67
N ARG A 46 -84.75 -53.57 -36.64
CA ARG A 46 -83.58 -53.82 -35.79
C ARG A 46 -82.38 -52.98 -36.22
N ASP A 47 -82.12 -52.91 -37.52
CA ASP A 47 -81.01 -52.12 -38.08
C ASP A 47 -81.18 -50.63 -37.79
N LEU A 48 -82.40 -50.10 -37.93
CA LEU A 48 -82.71 -48.73 -37.56
C LEU A 48 -82.50 -48.48 -36.07
N ALA A 49 -82.92 -49.40 -35.19
CA ALA A 49 -82.71 -49.26 -33.76
C ALA A 49 -81.21 -49.23 -33.40
N LEU A 50 -80.40 -50.09 -34.03
CA LEU A 50 -78.94 -50.11 -33.87
C LEU A 50 -78.29 -48.82 -34.42
N ALA A 51 -78.77 -48.32 -35.57
CA ALA A 51 -78.31 -47.06 -36.15
C ALA A 51 -78.60 -45.87 -35.21
N ILE A 52 -79.79 -45.82 -34.60
CA ILE A 52 -80.15 -44.77 -33.63
C ILE A 52 -79.27 -44.88 -32.38
N GLN A 53 -79.09 -46.08 -31.83
CA GLN A 53 -78.28 -46.28 -30.62
C GLN A 53 -76.81 -45.93 -30.88
N SER A 54 -76.26 -46.33 -32.02
CA SER A 54 -74.89 -46.00 -32.40
C SER A 54 -74.71 -44.50 -32.65
N ALA A 55 -75.69 -43.84 -33.28
CA ALA A 55 -75.67 -42.38 -33.48
C ALA A 55 -75.69 -41.63 -32.14
N HIS A 56 -76.54 -42.04 -31.20
CA HIS A 56 -76.59 -41.43 -29.87
C HIS A 56 -75.28 -41.60 -29.11
N ARG A 57 -74.69 -42.81 -29.13
CA ARG A 57 -73.38 -43.06 -28.54
C ARG A 57 -72.28 -42.21 -29.18
N ALA A 58 -72.30 -42.05 -30.50
CA ALA A 58 -71.35 -41.19 -31.20
C ALA A 58 -71.52 -39.71 -30.79
N GLU A 59 -72.76 -39.24 -30.66
CA GLU A 59 -73.08 -37.90 -30.19
C GLU A 59 -72.56 -37.64 -28.76
N GLU A 60 -72.78 -38.57 -27.84
CA GLU A 60 -72.25 -38.48 -26.47
C GLU A 60 -70.72 -38.38 -26.44
N ILE A 61 -70.03 -39.20 -27.26
CA ILE A 61 -68.56 -39.16 -27.38
C ILE A 61 -68.08 -37.81 -27.92
N VAL A 62 -68.74 -37.29 -28.97
CA VAL A 62 -68.40 -35.99 -29.57
C VAL A 62 -68.62 -34.86 -28.55
N ASN A 63 -69.74 -34.86 -27.84
CA ASN A 63 -70.05 -33.87 -26.82
C ASN A 63 -69.05 -33.90 -25.66
N ASN A 64 -68.68 -35.10 -25.20
CA ASN A 64 -67.66 -35.24 -24.15
C ASN A 64 -66.28 -34.75 -24.62
N SER A 65 -65.87 -35.12 -25.83
CA SER A 65 -64.62 -34.66 -26.45
C SER A 65 -64.58 -33.14 -26.57
N HIS A 66 -65.67 -32.53 -27.04
CA HIS A 66 -65.80 -31.07 -27.15
C HIS A 66 -65.64 -30.37 -25.80
N ARG A 67 -66.27 -30.89 -24.74
CA ARG A 67 -66.09 -30.36 -23.38
C ARG A 67 -64.64 -30.46 -22.92
N LEU A 68 -63.98 -31.60 -23.12
CA LEU A 68 -62.57 -31.78 -22.77
C LEU A 68 -61.65 -30.83 -23.52
N MET A 69 -61.92 -30.58 -24.82
CA MET A 69 -61.16 -29.62 -25.60
C MET A 69 -61.32 -28.19 -25.07
N LYS A 70 -62.54 -27.79 -24.68
CA LYS A 70 -62.76 -26.47 -24.06
C LYS A 70 -62.03 -26.30 -22.73
N ASP A 71 -62.05 -27.33 -21.88
CA ASP A 71 -61.33 -27.31 -20.61
C ASP A 71 -59.82 -27.22 -20.82
N GLU A 72 -59.31 -27.93 -21.83
CA GLU A 72 -57.90 -27.89 -22.22
C GLU A 72 -57.50 -26.53 -22.81
N GLU A 73 -58.35 -25.93 -23.65
CA GLU A 73 -58.13 -24.59 -24.17
C GLU A 73 -58.06 -23.56 -23.03
N ALA A 74 -58.98 -23.63 -22.06
CA ALA A 74 -58.97 -22.77 -20.88
C ALA A 74 -57.67 -22.94 -20.07
N ARG A 75 -57.21 -24.18 -19.85
CA ARG A 75 -55.92 -24.44 -19.20
C ARG A 75 -54.74 -23.83 -19.96
N ARG A 76 -54.73 -23.95 -21.30
CA ARG A 76 -53.67 -23.36 -22.15
C ARG A 76 -53.62 -21.84 -22.06
N ILE A 77 -54.77 -21.18 -22.02
CA ILE A 77 -54.85 -19.73 -21.84
C ILE A 77 -54.18 -19.31 -20.52
N VAL A 78 -54.51 -19.98 -19.41
CA VAL A 78 -53.90 -19.70 -18.09
C VAL A 78 -52.38 -19.91 -18.13
N VAL A 79 -51.91 -20.99 -18.75
CA VAL A 79 -50.47 -21.26 -18.89
C VAL A 79 -49.75 -20.20 -19.72
N VAL A 80 -50.36 -19.75 -20.83
CA VAL A 80 -49.78 -18.69 -21.68
C VAL A 80 -49.73 -17.36 -20.95
N GLU A 81 -50.75 -17.00 -20.16
CA GLU A 81 -50.74 -15.79 -19.34
C GLU A 81 -49.65 -15.84 -18.26
N ALA A 82 -49.48 -16.99 -17.59
CA ALA A 82 -48.41 -17.19 -16.62
C ALA A 82 -47.03 -17.06 -17.28
N PHE A 83 -46.85 -17.59 -18.51
CA PHE A 83 -45.60 -17.45 -19.26
C PHE A 83 -45.30 -15.99 -19.59
N LYS A 84 -46.30 -15.22 -20.05
CA LYS A 84 -46.15 -13.77 -20.31
C LYS A 84 -45.74 -12.99 -19.05
N VAL A 85 -46.26 -13.37 -17.88
CA VAL A 85 -45.84 -12.76 -16.61
C VAL A 85 -44.40 -13.12 -16.27
N ALA A 86 -43.99 -14.38 -16.46
CA ALA A 86 -42.63 -14.82 -16.23
C ALA A 86 -41.63 -14.12 -17.17
N GLU A 87 -41.98 -13.99 -18.46
CA GLU A 87 -41.16 -13.30 -19.46
C GLU A 87 -40.90 -11.83 -19.07
N ARG A 88 -41.95 -11.10 -18.66
CA ARG A 88 -41.79 -9.71 -18.17
C ARG A 88 -40.87 -9.62 -16.96
N LYS A 89 -40.99 -10.55 -16.00
CA LYS A 89 -40.10 -10.61 -14.83
C LYS A 89 -38.64 -10.90 -15.22
N ILE A 90 -38.41 -11.79 -16.18
CA ILE A 90 -37.06 -12.09 -16.70
C ILE A 90 -36.45 -10.84 -17.34
N GLN A 91 -37.22 -10.13 -18.16
CA GLN A 91 -36.76 -8.87 -18.77
C GLN A 91 -36.42 -7.84 -17.69
N GLU A 92 -37.29 -7.65 -16.68
CA GLU A 92 -37.03 -6.75 -15.56
C GLU A 92 -35.74 -7.12 -14.82
N LEU A 93 -35.58 -8.39 -14.43
CA LEU A 93 -34.38 -8.87 -13.74
C LEU A 93 -33.11 -8.70 -14.59
N THR A 94 -33.20 -8.93 -15.90
CA THR A 94 -32.08 -8.72 -16.83
C THR A 94 -31.65 -7.25 -16.84
N THR A 95 -32.60 -6.31 -16.87
CA THR A 95 -32.25 -4.88 -16.82
C THR A 95 -31.58 -4.49 -15.50
N LYS A 96 -32.10 -4.96 -14.35
CA LYS A 96 -31.52 -4.74 -13.02
C LYS A 96 -30.11 -5.33 -12.92
N LEU A 97 -29.90 -6.54 -13.43
CA LEU A 97 -28.59 -7.19 -13.45
C LEU A 97 -27.57 -6.37 -14.24
N THR A 98 -27.92 -5.86 -15.42
CA THR A 98 -26.99 -5.02 -16.19
C THR A 98 -26.67 -3.70 -15.48
N LYS A 99 -27.62 -3.13 -14.72
CA LYS A 99 -27.38 -1.92 -13.93
C LYS A 99 -26.36 -2.19 -12.82
N VAL A 100 -26.59 -3.24 -12.03
CA VAL A 100 -25.67 -3.66 -10.95
C VAL A 100 -24.28 -3.99 -11.50
N GLU A 101 -24.19 -4.64 -12.67
CA GLU A 101 -22.90 -4.95 -13.30
C GLU A 101 -22.13 -3.68 -13.71
N ARG A 102 -22.81 -2.62 -14.16
CA ARG A 102 -22.16 -1.32 -14.43
C ARG A 102 -21.68 -0.64 -13.15
N GLU A 103 -22.51 -0.65 -12.10
CA GLU A 103 -22.16 -0.08 -10.79
C GLU A 103 -20.96 -0.81 -10.18
N LYS A 104 -20.93 -2.15 -10.26
CA LYS A 104 -19.80 -2.98 -9.84
C LYS A 104 -18.52 -2.59 -10.56
N LYS A 105 -18.53 -2.48 -11.90
CA LYS A 105 -17.36 -2.07 -12.68
C LYS A 105 -16.88 -0.67 -12.30
N SER A 106 -17.81 0.26 -12.05
CA SER A 106 -17.46 1.60 -11.58
C SER A 106 -16.81 1.57 -10.19
N ALA A 107 -17.35 0.76 -9.27
CA ALA A 107 -16.79 0.60 -7.93
C ALA A 107 -15.39 -0.04 -7.97
N GLU A 108 -15.17 -1.01 -8.85
CA GLU A 108 -13.88 -1.66 -9.06
C GLU A 108 -12.81 -0.68 -9.55
N VAL A 109 -13.15 0.20 -10.50
CA VAL A 109 -12.25 1.27 -10.95
C VAL A 109 -11.92 2.25 -9.81
N ALA A 110 -12.91 2.62 -9.00
CA ALA A 110 -12.69 3.49 -7.84
C ALA A 110 -11.76 2.83 -6.80
N MET A 111 -11.97 1.53 -6.52
CA MET A 111 -11.12 0.76 -5.61
C MET A 111 -9.66 0.70 -6.09
N ASN A 112 -9.42 0.44 -7.38
CA ASN A 112 -8.06 0.44 -7.94
C ASN A 112 -7.38 1.82 -7.81
N GLY A 113 -8.15 2.91 -7.85
CA GLY A 113 -7.65 4.26 -7.58
C GLY A 113 -7.21 4.43 -6.12
N VAL A 114 -8.04 3.98 -5.18
CA VAL A 114 -7.74 4.01 -3.74
C VAL A 114 -6.53 3.13 -3.41
N GLU A 115 -6.43 1.94 -3.99
CA GLU A 115 -5.28 1.03 -3.81
C GLU A 115 -3.96 1.71 -4.20
N LYS A 116 -3.89 2.32 -5.38
CA LYS A 116 -2.71 3.08 -5.84
C LYS A 116 -2.37 4.24 -4.91
N GLN A 117 -3.37 4.93 -4.36
CA GLN A 117 -3.15 6.01 -3.40
C GLN A 117 -2.57 5.49 -2.08
N VAL A 118 -3.11 4.39 -1.56
CA VAL A 118 -2.60 3.73 -0.35
C VAL A 118 -1.17 3.25 -0.54
N GLU A 119 -0.84 2.65 -1.69
CA GLU A 119 0.53 2.27 -2.00
C GLU A 119 1.49 3.46 -2.02
N ALA A 120 1.08 4.59 -2.60
CA ALA A 120 1.89 5.82 -2.63
C ALA A 120 2.10 6.37 -1.21
N GLN A 121 1.07 6.37 -0.37
CA GLN A 121 1.16 6.79 1.03
C GLN A 121 2.06 5.86 1.86
N CYS A 122 1.95 4.54 1.68
CA CYS A 122 2.82 3.56 2.32
C CYS A 122 4.29 3.80 1.97
N LYS A 123 4.61 4.05 0.69
CA LYS A 123 5.97 4.39 0.26
C LYS A 123 6.50 5.65 0.96
N GLN A 124 5.69 6.70 1.06
CA GLN A 124 6.06 7.93 1.78
C GLN A 124 6.28 7.70 3.27
N LEU A 125 5.44 6.89 3.92
CA LEU A 125 5.55 6.55 5.34
C LEU A 125 6.82 5.75 5.62
N CYS A 126 7.18 4.78 4.76
CA CYS A 126 8.43 4.06 4.88
C CYS A 126 9.64 5.00 4.81
N GLN A 127 9.67 5.91 3.82
CA GLN A 127 10.75 6.88 3.68
C GLN A 127 10.86 7.84 4.87
N SER A 128 9.73 8.31 5.41
CA SER A 128 9.75 9.20 6.58
C SER A 128 10.21 8.46 7.84
N LYS A 129 9.85 7.18 7.99
CA LYS A 129 10.31 6.32 9.08
C LYS A 129 11.82 6.07 9.01
N GLU A 130 12.36 5.82 7.83
CA GLU A 130 13.82 5.68 7.63
C GLU A 130 14.56 6.97 7.99
N LYS A 131 14.09 8.12 7.50
CA LYS A 131 14.64 9.45 7.85
C LYS A 131 14.56 9.73 9.36
N LEU A 132 13.50 9.29 10.01
CA LEU A 132 13.37 9.41 11.47
C LEU A 132 14.38 8.53 12.21
N ALA A 133 14.66 7.33 11.70
CA ALA A 133 15.66 6.44 12.29
C ALA A 133 17.06 7.03 12.18
N THR A 134 17.44 7.52 10.99
CA THR A 134 18.76 8.13 10.75
C THR A 134 18.97 9.40 11.58
N THR A 135 17.97 10.27 11.67
CA THR A 135 18.04 11.47 12.51
C THR A 135 18.16 11.15 13.99
N LYS A 136 17.45 10.12 14.48
CA LYS A 136 17.62 9.64 15.87
C LYS A 136 19.03 9.14 16.15
N GLU A 137 19.65 8.43 15.21
CA GLU A 137 21.04 7.98 15.34
C GLU A 137 22.02 9.15 15.35
N GLN A 138 21.83 10.14 14.48
CA GLN A 138 22.64 11.36 14.45
C GLN A 138 22.53 12.16 15.76
N ILE A 139 21.33 12.29 16.32
CA ILE A 139 21.12 12.95 17.62
C ILE A 139 21.86 12.21 18.74
N LYS A 140 21.81 10.87 18.75
CA LYS A 140 22.56 10.06 19.74
C LYS A 140 24.08 10.29 19.60
N PHE A 141 24.59 10.30 18.36
CA PHE A 141 26.01 10.54 18.10
C PHE A 141 26.44 11.94 18.54
N LEU A 142 25.70 12.98 18.16
CA LEU A 142 25.99 14.37 18.54
C LEU A 142 25.91 14.58 20.04
N LYS A 143 24.94 13.96 20.72
CA LYS A 143 24.83 14.01 22.18
C LYS A 143 26.08 13.44 22.86
N LYS A 144 26.61 12.31 22.37
CA LYS A 144 27.85 11.73 22.89
C LYS A 144 29.05 12.67 22.67
N LYS A 145 29.13 13.31 21.50
CA LYS A 145 30.21 14.28 21.19
C LYS A 145 30.14 15.54 22.05
N LEU A 146 28.93 16.00 22.37
CA LEU A 146 28.72 17.12 23.28
C LEU A 146 29.20 16.80 24.70
N GLU A 147 28.88 15.59 25.20
CA GLU A 147 29.33 15.11 26.52
C GLU A 147 30.87 14.99 26.60
N GLU A 148 31.51 14.43 25.56
CA GLU A 148 32.99 14.37 25.47
C GLU A 148 33.62 15.78 25.46
N ALA A 149 33.03 16.74 24.75
CA ALA A 149 33.53 18.12 24.69
C ALA A 149 33.36 18.85 26.03
N GLU A 150 32.23 18.64 26.71
CA GLU A 150 31.97 19.20 28.04
C GLU A 150 32.98 18.69 29.08
N GLU A 151 33.31 17.38 29.06
CA GLU A 151 34.35 16.81 29.93
C GLU A 151 35.73 17.45 29.69
N VAL A 152 36.12 17.64 28.42
CA VAL A 152 37.39 18.28 28.06
C VAL A 152 37.44 19.74 28.50
N MET A 153 36.33 20.48 28.34
CA MET A 153 36.23 21.87 28.82
C MET A 153 36.36 21.94 30.34
N ASN A 154 35.60 21.13 31.08
CA ASN A 154 35.66 21.08 32.55
C ASN A 154 37.07 20.75 33.06
N LYS A 155 37.77 19.82 32.39
CA LYS A 155 39.16 19.50 32.72
C LYS A 155 40.12 20.65 32.43
N THR A 156 39.94 21.33 31.31
CA THR A 156 40.78 22.49 30.92
C THR A 156 40.57 23.66 31.86
N GLU A 157 39.32 23.94 32.24
CA GLU A 157 38.97 24.97 33.20
C GLU A 157 39.57 24.69 34.57
N LYS A 158 39.45 23.45 35.07
CA LYS A 158 40.07 23.01 36.32
C LYS A 158 41.60 23.17 36.28
N ASN A 159 42.26 22.71 35.21
CA ASN A 159 43.69 22.85 35.06
C ASN A 159 44.12 24.32 34.99
N GLY A 160 43.36 25.16 34.28
CA GLY A 160 43.60 26.60 34.22
C GLY A 160 43.48 27.28 35.58
N TYR A 161 42.48 26.88 36.37
CA TYR A 161 42.32 27.33 37.75
C TYR A 161 43.52 26.92 38.63
N GLU A 162 43.95 25.66 38.59
CA GLU A 162 45.10 25.15 39.34
C GLU A 162 46.40 25.89 38.97
N VAL A 163 46.65 26.12 37.67
CA VAL A 163 47.81 26.90 37.19
C VAL A 163 47.73 28.35 37.66
N GLY A 164 46.55 28.97 37.63
CA GLY A 164 46.35 30.32 38.14
C GLY A 164 46.59 30.43 39.65
N VAL A 165 46.12 29.46 40.43
CA VAL A 165 46.40 29.37 41.87
C VAL A 165 47.90 29.21 42.13
N ALA A 166 48.58 28.29 41.45
CA ALA A 166 50.03 28.11 41.62
C ALA A 166 50.82 29.36 41.23
N GLY A 167 50.43 30.04 40.15
CA GLY A 167 51.06 31.29 39.71
C GLY A 167 50.88 32.43 40.70
N THR A 168 49.66 32.59 41.26
CA THR A 168 49.39 33.61 42.29
C THR A 168 50.08 33.30 43.61
N GLU A 169 50.15 32.03 44.01
CA GLU A 169 50.91 31.59 45.19
C GLU A 169 52.41 31.88 45.04
N GLU A 170 53.00 31.59 43.88
CA GLU A 170 54.40 31.90 43.59
C GLU A 170 54.67 33.41 43.59
N ALA A 171 53.81 34.20 42.94
CA ALA A 171 53.93 35.66 42.94
C ALA A 171 53.88 36.23 44.37
N LEU A 172 52.91 35.79 45.18
CA LEU A 172 52.82 36.17 46.59
C LEU A 172 54.06 35.75 47.38
N ARG A 173 54.58 34.54 47.16
CA ARG A 173 55.80 34.04 47.80
C ARG A 173 57.01 34.91 47.46
N VAL A 174 57.16 35.34 46.21
CA VAL A 174 58.23 36.27 45.79
C VAL A 174 58.07 37.63 46.47
N GLU A 175 56.89 38.25 46.39
CA GLU A 175 56.61 39.55 47.00
C GLU A 175 56.82 39.53 48.52
N VAL A 176 56.26 38.54 49.22
CA VAL A 176 56.43 38.37 50.67
C VAL A 176 57.90 38.16 51.03
N SER A 177 58.65 37.39 50.23
CA SER A 177 60.08 37.19 50.49
C SER A 177 60.88 38.47 50.28
N GLU A 178 60.57 39.27 49.26
CA GLU A 178 61.20 40.57 49.04
C GLU A 178 60.95 41.54 50.19
N VAL A 179 59.69 41.66 50.63
CA VAL A 179 59.30 42.49 51.78
C VAL A 179 60.01 42.03 53.05
N CYS A 180 60.03 40.71 53.33
CA CYS A 180 60.73 40.14 54.48
C CYS A 180 62.24 40.43 54.44
N ARG A 181 62.90 40.21 53.29
CA ARG A 181 64.33 40.49 53.13
C ARG A 181 64.63 41.96 53.39
N HIS A 182 63.81 42.86 52.83
CA HIS A 182 63.96 44.30 53.04
C HIS A 182 63.86 44.66 54.53
N TYR A 183 62.88 44.11 55.24
CA TYR A 183 62.72 44.31 56.68
C TYR A 183 63.91 43.78 57.49
N CYS A 184 64.37 42.54 57.24
CA CYS A 184 65.53 41.96 57.93
C CYS A 184 66.80 42.81 57.73
N LEU A 185 67.03 43.31 56.52
CA LEU A 185 68.15 44.19 56.21
C LEU A 185 68.07 45.51 57.01
N GLN A 186 66.88 46.10 57.12
CA GLN A 186 66.68 47.31 57.93
C GLN A 186 66.99 47.05 59.41
N VAL A 187 66.41 46.01 60.00
CA VAL A 187 66.60 45.66 61.41
C VAL A 187 68.07 45.34 61.72
N TRP A 188 68.76 44.62 60.83
CA TRP A 188 70.19 44.33 60.99
C TRP A 188 71.03 45.60 61.01
N ASN A 189 70.80 46.50 60.04
CA ASN A 189 71.52 47.77 59.99
C ASN A 189 71.27 48.63 61.23
N GLU A 190 70.04 48.64 61.74
CA GLU A 190 69.69 49.37 62.95
C GLU A 190 70.38 48.77 64.20
N GLY A 191 70.42 47.45 64.32
CA GLY A 191 71.18 46.78 65.39
C GLY A 191 72.68 47.10 65.36
N LEU A 192 73.28 47.13 64.17
CA LEU A 192 74.69 47.54 63.99
C LEU A 192 74.92 49.01 64.34
N ASN A 193 73.96 49.90 64.01
CA ASN A 193 74.01 51.31 64.41
C ASN A 193 74.05 51.45 65.93
N GLN A 194 73.17 50.73 66.65
CA GLN A 194 73.12 50.75 68.11
C GLN A 194 74.41 50.21 68.75
N ALA A 195 75.04 49.20 68.14
CA ALA A 195 76.32 48.64 68.57
C ALA A 195 77.55 49.51 68.23
N ARG A 196 77.38 50.67 67.58
CA ARG A 196 78.45 51.58 67.11
C ARG A 196 79.47 50.91 66.17
N ILE A 197 79.02 49.93 65.37
CA ILE A 197 79.86 49.27 64.38
C ILE A 197 80.08 50.22 63.20
N GLU A 198 81.35 50.50 62.92
CA GLU A 198 81.82 51.44 61.90
C GLU A 198 81.28 51.11 60.50
N ALA A 199 80.99 52.14 59.70
CA ALA A 199 80.34 51.99 58.40
C ALA A 199 81.18 51.19 57.38
N SER A 200 82.49 51.12 57.57
CA SER A 200 83.44 50.35 56.75
C SER A 200 83.46 48.85 57.09
N SER A 201 82.77 48.42 58.15
CA SER A 201 82.78 47.03 58.60
C SER A 201 82.20 46.10 57.54
N THR A 202 82.87 44.96 57.33
CA THR A 202 82.37 43.90 56.46
C THR A 202 81.00 43.39 56.92
N LEU A 203 80.67 43.49 58.21
CA LEU A 203 79.36 43.10 58.76
C LEU A 203 78.17 43.90 58.19
N ARG A 204 78.42 45.07 57.58
CA ARG A 204 77.41 45.91 56.91
C ARG A 204 77.07 45.42 55.50
N LYS A 205 77.86 44.50 54.93
CA LYS A 205 77.59 43.96 53.58
C LYS A 205 76.27 43.18 53.60
N ALA A 206 75.44 43.38 52.58
CA ALA A 206 74.17 42.68 52.42
C ALA A 206 74.33 41.15 52.40
N GLU A 207 75.50 40.65 51.97
CA GLU A 207 75.87 39.23 51.97
C GLU A 207 75.98 38.63 53.38
N ASN A 208 76.22 39.44 54.41
CA ASN A 208 76.42 38.99 55.78
C ASN A 208 75.14 39.05 56.64
N VAL A 209 74.03 39.55 56.08
CA VAL A 209 72.73 39.52 56.74
C VAL A 209 72.20 38.09 56.75
N TYR A 210 71.84 37.60 57.94
CA TYR A 210 71.24 36.28 58.05
C TYR A 210 69.80 36.31 57.51
N TYR A 211 69.55 35.48 56.50
CA TYR A 211 68.22 35.19 55.98
C TYR A 211 67.85 33.74 56.24
N SER A 212 66.62 33.53 56.72
CA SER A 212 66.06 32.19 56.90
C SER A 212 65.99 31.46 55.55
N PRO A 213 66.17 30.11 55.48
CA PRO A 213 66.21 29.37 54.22
C PRO A 213 65.02 29.61 53.29
N ALA A 214 63.84 29.90 53.85
CA ALA A 214 62.62 30.17 53.08
C ALA A 214 62.64 31.49 52.28
N ILE A 215 63.52 32.43 52.59
CA ILE A 215 63.61 33.76 51.94
C ILE A 215 64.96 34.01 51.25
N ARG A 216 65.87 33.02 51.26
CA ARG A 216 67.15 33.10 50.57
C ARG A 216 66.91 33.01 49.05
N ALA A 217 67.57 33.87 48.26
CA ALA A 217 67.42 33.85 46.81
C ALA A 217 67.90 32.50 46.25
N SER A 218 67.05 31.81 45.48
CA SER A 218 67.42 30.62 44.72
C SER A 218 68.40 31.04 43.62
N SER A 219 69.67 30.71 43.77
CA SER A 219 70.67 30.87 42.72
C SER A 219 70.34 29.90 41.58
N SER A 220 69.85 30.46 40.47
CA SER A 220 69.73 29.82 39.17
C SER A 220 71.06 29.18 38.76
N SER A 221 71.12 27.84 38.77
CA SER A 221 72.25 27.07 38.24
C SER A 221 72.00 26.80 36.76
N SER A 222 72.70 27.54 35.89
CA SER A 222 72.75 27.27 34.46
C SER A 222 73.70 26.09 34.20
N SER A 223 73.16 24.94 33.79
CA SER A 223 73.94 23.92 33.09
C SER A 223 73.77 24.11 31.57
N LYS A 224 74.91 24.19 30.89
CA LYS A 224 75.07 24.49 29.46
C LYS A 224 76.00 23.41 28.91
N ASP A 225 75.45 22.36 28.31
CA ASP A 225 76.21 21.42 27.49
C ASP A 225 75.59 21.34 26.09
N ASN A 226 76.41 21.76 25.12
CA ASN A 226 76.23 21.57 23.69
C ASN A 226 76.88 20.25 23.28
N ILE A 227 76.19 19.41 22.49
CA ILE A 227 76.84 18.54 21.49
C ILE A 227 76.06 18.66 20.18
N ALA A 228 76.81 18.95 19.12
CA ALA A 228 76.35 19.17 17.77
C ALA A 228 76.37 17.89 16.90
N SER A 229 75.43 17.86 15.96
CA SER A 229 75.50 17.33 14.59
C SER A 229 75.60 15.82 14.30
N LYS A 230 74.59 15.32 13.59
CA LYS A 230 74.81 14.71 12.26
C LYS A 230 73.57 14.79 11.36
N GLU A 231 73.81 15.35 10.19
CA GLU A 231 72.97 15.45 8.99
C GLU A 231 73.40 14.35 7.99
N VAL A 232 72.44 13.71 7.30
CA VAL A 232 72.44 13.21 5.89
C VAL A 232 70.95 12.91 5.60
N ASP A 233 70.16 13.62 4.80
CA ASP A 233 70.21 14.08 3.41
C ASP A 233 69.52 13.13 2.39
N ALA A 234 68.90 13.76 1.39
CA ALA A 234 68.20 13.27 0.19
C ALA A 234 66.73 12.77 0.34
N ASN A 235 65.75 13.20 -0.47
CA ASN A 235 65.83 13.83 -1.79
C ASN A 235 64.56 14.64 -2.11
N LYS A 236 64.77 15.65 -2.96
CA LYS A 236 63.76 16.47 -3.63
C LYS A 236 62.95 15.66 -4.64
N ASP A 237 61.71 16.07 -4.89
CA ASP A 237 61.32 16.55 -6.22
C ASP A 237 59.96 17.25 -6.19
N SER A 238 59.93 18.46 -6.75
CA SER A 238 58.74 19.14 -7.27
C SER A 238 59.04 19.41 -8.74
N PRO A 239 58.04 19.44 -9.64
CA PRO A 239 57.40 20.73 -9.88
C PRO A 239 55.92 20.69 -10.32
N ALA A 240 55.24 21.79 -9.94
CA ALA A 240 54.13 22.49 -10.59
C ALA A 240 53.37 21.87 -11.78
N LYS A 241 52.02 21.86 -11.67
CA LYS A 241 51.11 22.41 -12.71
C LYS A 241 49.67 22.57 -12.20
N ALA A 242 49.11 23.78 -12.32
CA ALA A 242 47.67 24.06 -12.27
C ALA A 242 47.08 23.97 -13.71
N PRO A 243 45.84 24.42 -13.96
CA PRO A 243 44.53 23.89 -13.57
C PRO A 243 43.75 23.43 -14.82
N PHE A 244 42.74 22.56 -14.69
CA PHE A 244 41.74 22.41 -15.76
C PHE A 244 40.32 22.24 -15.22
N ALA A 245 39.45 22.98 -15.92
CA ALA A 245 38.02 23.17 -15.73
C ALA A 245 37.20 22.07 -16.42
N SER A 246 35.91 22.38 -16.61
CA SER A 246 34.84 21.68 -17.34
C SER A 246 33.93 20.81 -16.46
N ASP A 247 32.60 20.88 -16.54
CA ASP A 247 31.67 21.71 -17.32
C ASP A 247 30.29 21.57 -16.68
N SER A 248 29.42 22.57 -16.86
CA SER A 248 27.97 22.47 -16.57
C SER A 248 27.24 21.73 -17.69
N PRO A 249 25.97 21.31 -17.50
CA PRO A 249 24.94 22.11 -18.17
C PRO A 249 23.58 22.24 -17.44
N SER A 250 23.09 23.48 -17.44
CA SER A 250 21.73 23.98 -17.75
C SER A 250 20.54 23.01 -17.75
N LYS A 251 19.45 23.42 -17.06
CA LYS A 251 18.11 23.41 -17.68
C LYS A 251 17.23 24.54 -17.13
N GLY A 252 16.80 25.41 -18.04
CA GLY A 252 15.93 26.56 -17.78
C GLY A 252 14.47 26.18 -17.58
N ALA A 253 13.77 27.09 -16.90
CA ALA A 253 12.32 27.23 -16.90
C ALA A 253 11.97 28.41 -17.82
N GLY A 254 11.03 28.17 -18.73
CA GLY A 254 10.53 29.09 -19.74
C GLY A 254 9.67 28.31 -20.72
#